data_AF-A0A2V6HJY0-F1
#
_entry.id   AF-A0A2V6HJY0-F1
#
_cell.length_a   1.000
_cell.length_b   1.000
_cell.length_c   1.000
_cell.angle_alpha   90.00
_cell.angle_beta   90.00
_cell.angle_gamma   90.00
#
_symmetry.space_group_name_H-M   'P 1'
#
loop_
_entity.id
_entity.type
_entity.pdbx_description
1 polymer ?
#
loop_
_entity_poly.entity_id
_entity_poly.type
_entity_poly.pdbx_seq_one_letter_code
_entity_poly.pdbx_strand_id
1 'polypeptide(L)'
;MLLAFGVAPSQAQSWRSREAVYSAQTVDGVPLQPFSFDRQPARAQAIQVAYYTSRPARGVEPINRDEYDSETTTSGLDVGGSRPMVPGNRAVLRNGIAYAPANAPDAIKHAIWAINTIRNRPYVWGGGHGSFHDYGYDCSGTVSFALHYTGMLEQPLPSSDFLRYGERGRGRWFTIYSRHGHVFAMIAGLRLDTTDL
;
A
#
# COMPACT_ATOMS: atom_id res chain seq x y z
N MET A 1 -12.87 -25.42 59.10
CA MET A 1 -12.80 -26.83 58.66
C MET A 1 -12.90 -26.84 57.14
N LEU A 2 -11.82 -27.32 56.51
CA LEU A 2 -11.63 -27.86 55.14
C LEU A 2 -11.89 -27.03 53.85
N LEU A 3 -10.84 -27.05 53.03
CA LEU A 3 -10.68 -26.74 51.60
C LEU A 3 -11.41 -27.74 50.68
N ALA A 4 -11.79 -27.33 49.45
CA ALA A 4 -11.19 -27.81 48.18
C ALA A 4 -11.94 -27.37 46.89
N PHE A 5 -11.12 -27.02 45.89
CA PHE A 5 -11.19 -26.88 44.42
C PHE A 5 -12.46 -27.16 43.57
N GLY A 6 -12.63 -26.35 42.52
CA GLY A 6 -13.46 -26.63 41.34
C GLY A 6 -13.08 -25.78 40.11
N VAL A 7 -12.82 -26.44 38.99
CA VAL A 7 -12.31 -25.98 37.68
C VAL A 7 -13.37 -25.21 36.86
N ALA A 8 -12.92 -24.31 35.98
CA ALA A 8 -13.73 -23.57 35.01
C ALA A 8 -14.50 -24.47 34.02
N PRO A 9 -15.50 -23.91 33.31
CA PRO A 9 -15.35 -23.91 31.86
C PRO A 9 -15.59 -22.56 31.19
N SER A 10 -14.78 -22.35 30.15
CA SER A 10 -14.94 -21.41 29.03
C SER A 10 -16.35 -21.49 28.43
N GLN A 11 -17.02 -20.34 28.30
CA GLN A 11 -18.19 -20.21 27.42
C GLN A 11 -17.80 -19.45 26.16
N ALA A 12 -17.71 -20.21 25.07
CA ALA A 12 -17.65 -19.72 23.71
C ALA A 12 -19.04 -19.19 23.31
N GLN A 13 -19.12 -17.91 22.95
CA GLN A 13 -20.31 -17.33 22.34
C GLN A 13 -20.34 -17.69 20.86
N SER A 14 -21.34 -18.49 20.48
CA SER A 14 -21.66 -18.88 19.12
C SER A 14 -22.18 -17.67 18.32
N TRP A 15 -21.51 -17.32 17.24
CA TRP A 15 -22.03 -16.37 16.26
C TRP A 15 -22.62 -17.16 15.09
N ARG A 16 -23.96 -17.23 15.07
CA ARG A 16 -24.74 -17.72 13.93
C ARG A 16 -24.61 -16.73 12.77
N SER A 17 -24.16 -17.22 11.63
CA SER A 17 -24.16 -16.52 10.34
C SER A 17 -25.55 -16.01 9.99
N ARG A 18 -25.68 -14.70 9.73
CA ARG A 18 -26.81 -14.12 9.01
C ARG A 18 -26.33 -13.73 7.63
N GLU A 19 -26.78 -14.48 6.64
CA GLU A 19 -26.66 -14.17 5.22
C GLU A 19 -27.48 -12.90 4.94
N ALA A 20 -26.83 -11.83 4.52
CA ALA A 20 -27.50 -10.67 3.95
C ALA A 20 -27.60 -10.89 2.44
N VAL A 21 -28.79 -11.28 1.99
CA VAL A 21 -29.20 -11.38 0.59
C VAL A 21 -29.20 -9.97 -0.02
N TYR A 22 -28.26 -9.67 -0.91
CA TYR A 22 -28.31 -8.48 -1.76
C TYR A 22 -29.15 -8.79 -3.00
N SER A 23 -30.36 -8.25 -3.07
CA SER A 23 -31.19 -8.29 -4.29
C SER A 23 -30.50 -7.52 -5.42
N ALA A 24 -30.24 -8.20 -6.54
CA ALA A 24 -29.76 -7.58 -7.77
C ALA A 24 -30.88 -6.73 -8.41
N GLN A 25 -30.63 -5.44 -8.57
CA GLN A 25 -31.46 -4.55 -9.38
C GLN A 25 -30.98 -4.61 -10.84
N THR A 26 -31.88 -4.94 -11.76
CA THR A 26 -31.68 -4.90 -13.22
C THR A 26 -32.10 -3.55 -13.79
N VAL A 27 -31.28 -2.98 -14.69
CA VAL A 27 -31.63 -1.83 -15.55
C VAL A 27 -31.58 -2.32 -17.01
N ASP A 28 -32.64 -2.07 -17.77
CA ASP A 28 -32.75 -2.29 -19.22
C ASP A 28 -32.51 -3.73 -19.76
N GLY A 29 -32.92 -4.75 -19.00
CA GLY A 29 -33.08 -6.11 -19.55
C GLY A 29 -31.80 -6.81 -20.02
N VAL A 30 -30.62 -6.23 -19.77
CA VAL A 30 -29.33 -6.87 -20.02
C VAL A 30 -28.90 -7.59 -18.73
N PRO A 31 -28.73 -8.93 -18.75
CA PRO A 31 -28.18 -9.63 -17.59
C PRO A 31 -26.73 -9.17 -17.37
N LEU A 32 -26.47 -8.55 -16.22
CA LEU A 32 -25.09 -8.37 -15.73
C LEU A 32 -24.50 -9.77 -15.58
N GLN A 33 -23.48 -10.07 -16.38
CA GLN A 33 -22.82 -11.37 -16.34
C GLN A 33 -22.36 -11.66 -14.91
N PRO A 34 -22.64 -12.86 -14.36
CA PRO A 34 -22.06 -13.27 -13.09
C PRO A 34 -20.57 -13.53 -13.34
N PHE A 35 -19.69 -12.72 -12.78
CA PHE A 35 -18.27 -13.08 -12.73
C PHE A 35 -18.15 -14.33 -11.85
N SER A 36 -17.89 -15.48 -12.47
CA SER A 36 -17.62 -16.73 -11.78
C SER A 36 -16.40 -16.58 -10.87
N PHE A 37 -16.65 -16.61 -9.57
CA PHE A 37 -15.66 -16.77 -8.51
C PHE A 37 -15.19 -18.23 -8.45
N ASP A 38 -14.40 -18.66 -9.44
CA ASP A 38 -13.59 -19.88 -9.31
C ASP A 38 -12.19 -19.59 -9.84
N ARG A 39 -11.47 -18.77 -9.08
CA ARG A 39 -10.01 -18.73 -9.13
C ARG A 39 -9.50 -18.73 -7.71
N GLN A 40 -9.32 -19.93 -7.18
CA GLN A 40 -8.40 -20.15 -6.07
C GLN A 40 -7.07 -19.50 -6.47
N PRO A 41 -6.54 -18.50 -5.74
CA PRO A 41 -5.32 -17.84 -6.17
C PRO A 41 -4.20 -18.86 -6.17
N ALA A 42 -3.66 -19.12 -7.35
CA ALA A 42 -2.44 -19.88 -7.53
C ALA A 42 -1.31 -19.12 -6.82
N ARG A 43 -1.01 -19.51 -5.58
CA ARG A 43 -0.05 -18.90 -4.66
C ARG A 43 -0.38 -17.44 -4.32
N ALA A 44 -0.43 -17.13 -3.03
CA ALA A 44 -0.55 -15.77 -2.54
C ALA A 44 0.64 -14.96 -3.04
N GLN A 45 0.45 -14.17 -4.10
CA GLN A 45 1.52 -13.37 -4.69
C GLN A 45 1.85 -12.28 -3.68
N ALA A 46 3.11 -12.22 -3.25
CA ALA A 46 3.61 -11.10 -2.48
C ALA A 46 3.22 -9.81 -3.20
N ILE A 47 2.77 -8.80 -2.45
CA ILE A 47 2.59 -7.44 -2.93
C ILE A 47 3.96 -6.99 -3.38
N GLN A 48 4.30 -7.29 -4.62
CA GLN A 48 5.34 -6.59 -5.33
C GLN A 48 4.81 -5.17 -5.41
N VAL A 49 5.10 -4.37 -4.39
CA VAL A 49 4.79 -2.96 -4.36
C VAL A 49 5.50 -2.42 -5.58
N ALA A 50 4.74 -2.25 -6.64
CA ALA A 50 5.28 -1.95 -7.94
C ALA A 50 5.53 -0.45 -7.96
N TYR A 51 6.57 -0.06 -7.25
CA TYR A 51 7.18 1.25 -7.32
C TYR A 51 7.71 1.48 -8.73
N TYR A 52 6.81 1.69 -9.69
CA TYR A 52 7.22 2.15 -11.00
C TYR A 52 7.70 3.60 -10.87
N THR A 53 8.89 3.87 -11.42
CA THR A 53 9.26 5.24 -11.74
C THR A 53 8.31 5.71 -12.83
N SER A 54 7.63 6.85 -12.66
CA SER A 54 6.85 7.42 -13.77
C SER A 54 7.76 7.57 -14.99
N ARG A 55 7.42 6.92 -16.11
CA ARG A 55 8.16 7.08 -17.37
C ARG A 55 8.27 8.58 -17.67
N PRO A 56 9.48 9.13 -17.91
CA PRO A 56 9.60 10.50 -18.38
C PRO A 56 8.87 10.63 -19.72
N ALA A 57 8.10 11.70 -19.88
CA ALA A 57 7.50 12.03 -21.17
C ALA A 57 8.62 12.14 -22.21
N ARG A 58 8.41 11.50 -23.36
CA ARG A 58 9.38 11.37 -24.44
C ARG A 58 9.75 12.76 -24.98
N GLY A 59 11.05 13.07 -25.02
CA GLY A 59 11.60 14.12 -25.87
C GLY A 59 12.54 15.12 -25.20
N VAL A 60 13.77 14.71 -24.86
CA VAL A 60 15.01 15.52 -25.00
C VAL A 60 16.19 14.53 -25.14
N GLU A 61 16.87 14.54 -26.28
CA GLU A 61 18.09 13.75 -26.57
C GLU A 61 19.34 14.32 -25.85
N PRO A 62 20.41 13.54 -25.67
CA PRO A 62 21.45 13.81 -24.68
C PRO A 62 22.54 14.74 -25.21
N ILE A 63 23.03 15.64 -24.35
CA ILE A 63 24.29 16.35 -24.58
C ILE A 63 25.43 15.59 -23.91
N ASN A 64 26.34 15.12 -24.76
CA ASN A 64 27.60 14.47 -24.43
C ASN A 64 28.51 15.44 -23.64
N ARG A 65 29.10 14.97 -22.55
CA ARG A 65 30.36 15.55 -22.05
C ARG A 65 31.16 14.49 -21.31
N ASP A 66 32.26 14.14 -21.93
CA ASP A 66 33.25 13.21 -21.44
C ASP A 66 33.97 13.75 -20.19
N GLU A 67 34.35 12.80 -19.33
CA GLU A 67 35.63 12.76 -18.60
C GLU A 67 35.86 13.75 -17.44
N TYR A 68 35.63 13.27 -16.21
CA TYR A 68 36.49 13.57 -15.07
C TYR A 68 36.60 12.33 -14.20
N ASP A 69 37.76 11.68 -14.29
CA ASP A 69 38.17 10.60 -13.41
C ASP A 69 38.37 11.11 -11.98
N SER A 70 38.03 10.23 -11.03
CA SER A 70 38.70 9.95 -9.76
C SER A 70 37.72 9.80 -8.59
N GLU A 71 37.61 8.54 -8.17
CA GLU A 71 37.42 8.08 -6.80
C GLU A 71 36.43 8.88 -5.92
N THR A 72 35.24 8.32 -5.73
CA THR A 72 34.52 8.52 -4.47
C THR A 72 33.94 7.19 -4.03
N THR A 73 34.80 6.49 -3.28
CA THR A 73 34.47 5.73 -2.08
C THR A 73 33.00 5.70 -1.75
N THR A 74 32.45 4.50 -1.84
CA THR A 74 31.23 4.01 -1.23
C THR A 74 31.11 4.52 0.22
N SER A 75 30.46 5.67 0.41
CA SER A 75 30.08 6.18 1.73
C SER A 75 28.77 6.93 1.64
N GLY A 76 27.76 6.38 2.30
CA GLY A 76 26.41 6.93 2.33
C GLY A 76 25.32 5.93 2.68
N LEU A 77 25.67 4.66 2.94
CA LEU A 77 24.77 3.73 3.63
C LEU A 77 25.18 3.74 5.09
N ASP A 78 24.57 4.64 5.85
CA ASP A 78 24.63 4.62 7.30
C ASP A 78 23.84 3.39 7.78
N VAL A 79 24.55 2.38 8.31
CA VAL A 79 24.00 1.08 8.71
C VAL A 79 23.98 1.02 10.22
N GLY A 80 22.81 1.28 10.81
CA GLY A 80 22.56 1.15 12.24
C GLY A 80 21.34 1.94 12.67
N GLY A 81 20.13 1.41 12.47
CA GLY A 81 18.89 2.16 12.78
C GLY A 81 18.60 3.35 11.85
N SER A 82 19.55 3.73 11.00
CA SER A 82 19.41 4.76 9.99
C SER A 82 18.49 4.27 8.87
N ARG A 83 17.45 5.04 8.61
CA ARG A 83 16.53 4.93 7.48
C ARG A 83 17.17 5.69 6.31
N PRO A 84 18.06 5.07 5.49
CA PRO A 84 18.94 5.80 4.58
C PRO A 84 18.13 6.57 3.52
N MET A 85 18.43 7.85 3.37
CA MET A 85 17.72 8.73 2.44
C MET A 85 18.53 8.96 1.17
N VAL A 86 17.84 9.31 0.08
CA VAL A 86 18.46 9.75 -1.18
C VAL A 86 18.43 11.27 -1.30
N PRO A 87 19.44 11.93 -1.90
CA PRO A 87 19.41 13.38 -2.12
C PRO A 87 18.21 13.83 -2.99
N GLY A 88 17.77 15.07 -2.78
CA GLY A 88 16.76 15.72 -3.62
C GLY A 88 15.31 15.48 -3.19
N ASN A 89 14.38 15.59 -4.15
CA ASN A 89 12.92 15.60 -3.91
C ASN A 89 12.18 14.35 -4.42
N ARG A 90 12.89 13.32 -4.87
CA ARG A 90 12.27 12.12 -5.47
C ARG A 90 12.76 10.87 -4.76
N ALA A 91 11.82 9.98 -4.44
CA ALA A 91 12.16 8.66 -3.96
C ALA A 91 12.76 7.82 -5.09
N VAL A 92 13.62 6.87 -4.71
CA VAL A 92 14.27 5.94 -5.64
C VAL A 92 13.97 4.52 -5.22
N LEU A 93 13.60 3.66 -6.17
CA LEU A 93 13.49 2.22 -5.95
C LEU A 93 14.83 1.55 -6.26
N ARG A 94 15.37 0.77 -5.32
CA ARG A 94 16.54 -0.10 -5.57
C ARG A 94 16.25 -1.48 -4.99
N ASN A 95 16.36 -2.52 -5.81
CA ASN A 95 16.11 -3.92 -5.41
C ASN A 95 14.74 -4.11 -4.71
N GLY A 96 13.74 -3.39 -5.20
CA GLY A 96 12.37 -3.34 -4.66
C GLY A 96 12.23 -2.68 -3.28
N ILE A 97 13.28 -2.04 -2.74
CA ILE A 97 13.23 -1.17 -1.56
C ILE A 97 13.09 0.28 -2.04
N ALA A 98 12.09 1.00 -1.56
CA ALA A 98 11.97 2.43 -1.80
C ALA A 98 12.77 3.23 -0.78
N TYR A 99 13.60 4.16 -1.27
CA TYR A 99 14.40 5.05 -0.44
C TYR A 99 13.76 6.43 -0.45
N ALA A 100 13.48 6.96 0.74
CA ALA A 100 12.85 8.26 0.87
C ALA A 100 13.82 9.41 0.51
N PRO A 101 13.35 10.48 -0.13
CA PRO A 101 14.20 11.63 -0.41
C PRO A 101 14.48 12.45 0.85
N ALA A 102 15.67 13.02 0.94
CA ALA A 102 16.12 13.81 2.08
C ALA A 102 15.23 15.05 2.31
N ASN A 103 14.76 15.68 1.23
CA ASN A 103 13.93 16.89 1.29
C ASN A 103 12.43 16.62 1.50
N ALA A 104 12.00 15.35 1.59
CA ALA A 104 10.61 15.04 1.90
C ALA A 104 10.25 15.43 3.35
N PRO A 105 8.99 15.81 3.61
CA PRO A 105 8.45 15.85 4.96
C PRO A 105 8.57 14.49 5.64
N ASP A 106 8.75 14.47 6.96
CA ASP A 106 8.95 13.23 7.70
C ASP A 106 7.77 12.27 7.59
N ALA A 107 6.54 12.80 7.49
CA ALA A 107 5.35 12.02 7.19
C ALA A 107 5.50 11.16 5.91
N ILE A 108 6.09 11.73 4.85
CA ILE A 108 6.30 11.05 3.57
C ILE A 108 7.42 10.01 3.68
N LYS A 109 8.48 10.34 4.42
CA LYS A 109 9.54 9.37 4.72
C LYS A 109 8.96 8.18 5.49
N HIS A 110 8.14 8.44 6.52
CA HIS A 110 7.48 7.39 7.31
C HIS A 110 6.59 6.49 6.46
N ALA A 111 5.79 7.06 5.55
CA ALA A 111 4.99 6.26 4.63
C ALA A 111 5.85 5.33 3.76
N ILE A 112 6.94 5.85 3.16
CA ILE A 112 7.85 5.03 2.33
C ILE A 112 8.47 3.89 3.15
N TRP A 113 8.99 4.20 4.34
CA TRP A 113 9.58 3.19 5.21
C TRP A 113 8.58 2.16 5.71
N ALA A 114 7.36 2.58 6.01
CA ALA A 114 6.29 1.69 6.39
C ALA A 114 5.95 0.73 5.26
N ILE A 115 5.73 1.22 4.04
CA ILE A 115 5.39 0.36 2.89
C ILE A 115 6.48 -0.68 2.63
N ASN A 116 7.76 -0.33 2.80
CA ASN A 116 8.85 -1.30 2.71
C ASN A 116 8.72 -2.46 3.71
N THR A 117 7.98 -2.33 4.81
CA THR A 117 7.73 -3.43 5.76
C THR A 117 6.70 -4.44 5.26
N ILE A 118 5.78 -4.02 4.37
CA ILE A 118 4.71 -4.87 3.84
C ILE A 118 4.95 -5.35 2.41
N ARG A 119 6.07 -4.98 1.79
CA ARG A 119 6.45 -5.35 0.40
C ARG A 119 6.53 -6.85 0.09
N ASN A 120 6.50 -7.72 1.10
CA ASN A 120 6.55 -9.17 0.94
C ASN A 120 5.25 -9.84 1.43
N ARG A 121 4.26 -9.05 1.86
CA ARG A 121 2.95 -9.54 2.30
C ARG A 121 2.08 -9.81 1.08
N PRO A 122 1.26 -10.87 1.03
CA PRO A 122 0.41 -11.16 -0.11
C PRO A 122 -0.70 -10.14 -0.36
N TYR A 123 -1.18 -10.08 -1.60
CA TYR A 123 -2.46 -9.44 -1.90
C TYR A 123 -3.61 -10.28 -1.36
N VAL A 124 -4.51 -9.66 -0.60
CA VAL A 124 -5.69 -10.31 -0.02
C VAL A 124 -6.86 -9.36 -0.14
N TRP A 125 -7.94 -9.77 -0.82
CA TRP A 125 -9.16 -8.97 -0.92
C TRP A 125 -9.73 -8.66 0.46
N GLY A 126 -9.93 -7.38 0.79
CA GLY A 126 -10.34 -6.94 2.12
C GLY A 126 -9.22 -6.93 3.17
N GLY A 127 -7.99 -7.29 2.80
CA GLY A 127 -6.83 -7.27 3.69
C GLY A 127 -6.46 -5.85 4.09
N GLY A 128 -6.13 -5.66 5.36
CA GLY A 128 -5.76 -4.37 5.94
C GLY A 128 -6.93 -3.49 6.39
N HIS A 129 -8.19 -3.95 6.28
CA HIS A 129 -9.37 -3.17 6.70
C HIS A 129 -9.77 -3.38 8.17
N GLY A 130 -9.49 -4.55 8.74
CA GLY A 130 -9.73 -4.81 10.16
C GLY A 130 -8.62 -4.30 11.08
N SER A 131 -7.41 -4.11 10.53
CA SER A 131 -6.21 -3.68 11.25
C SER A 131 -5.16 -3.21 10.25
N PHE A 132 -4.37 -2.19 10.60
CA PHE A 132 -3.18 -1.83 9.82
C PHE A 132 -2.09 -2.90 9.87
N HIS A 133 -2.11 -3.79 10.87
CA HIS A 133 -1.22 -4.95 10.95
C HIS A 133 -2.00 -6.19 10.53
N ASP A 134 -1.83 -6.59 9.28
CA ASP A 134 -2.50 -7.74 8.68
C ASP A 134 -1.48 -8.64 7.96
N TYR A 135 -1.88 -9.88 7.66
CA TYR A 135 -1.03 -10.83 6.94
C TYR A 135 -0.94 -10.52 5.46
N GLY A 136 -1.92 -9.82 4.88
CA GLY A 136 -1.97 -9.37 3.50
C GLY A 136 -2.85 -8.14 3.33
N TYR A 137 -2.74 -7.46 2.19
CA TYR A 137 -3.40 -6.17 1.97
C TYR A 137 -4.06 -6.12 0.58
N ASP A 138 -5.22 -5.46 0.47
CA ASP A 138 -5.77 -5.10 -0.83
C ASP A 138 -5.27 -3.72 -1.30
N CYS A 139 -5.77 -3.24 -2.45
CA CYS A 139 -5.39 -1.95 -3.01
C CYS A 139 -5.63 -0.78 -2.03
N SER A 140 -6.82 -0.76 -1.43
CA SER A 140 -7.22 0.27 -0.48
C SER A 140 -6.56 0.12 0.88
N GLY A 141 -6.40 -1.10 1.40
CA GLY A 141 -5.67 -1.40 2.61
C GLY A 141 -4.20 -0.99 2.52
N THR A 142 -3.57 -1.18 1.36
CA THR A 142 -2.18 -0.76 1.10
C THR A 142 -2.03 0.77 1.12
N VAL A 143 -2.94 1.50 0.46
CA VAL A 143 -2.94 2.98 0.47
C VAL A 143 -3.28 3.53 1.86
N SER A 144 -4.25 2.92 2.56
CA SER A 144 -4.58 3.26 3.94
C SER A 144 -3.41 3.04 4.89
N PHE A 145 -2.69 1.93 4.75
CA PHE A 145 -1.49 1.65 5.52
C PHE A 145 -0.43 2.74 5.33
N ALA A 146 -0.18 3.17 4.09
CA ALA A 146 0.74 4.27 3.82
C ALA A 146 0.32 5.57 4.52
N LEU A 147 -0.96 5.95 4.45
CA LEU A 147 -1.51 7.16 5.07
C LEU A 147 -1.57 7.10 6.59
N HIS A 148 -1.70 5.91 7.17
CA HIS A 148 -1.63 5.76 8.61
C HIS A 148 -0.27 6.21 9.14
N TYR A 149 0.81 5.81 8.47
CA TYR A 149 2.17 6.19 8.86
C TYR A 149 2.54 7.64 8.47
N THR A 150 1.73 8.34 7.67
CA THR A 150 1.84 9.80 7.55
C THR A 150 1.19 10.54 8.72
N GLY A 151 0.38 9.85 9.53
CA GLY A 151 -0.46 10.46 10.56
C GLY A 151 -1.74 11.11 10.02
N MET A 152 -2.10 10.87 8.75
CA MET A 152 -3.26 11.48 8.10
C MET A 152 -4.50 10.58 8.11
N LEU A 153 -4.37 9.33 8.57
CA LEU A 153 -5.46 8.37 8.57
C LEU A 153 -5.45 7.48 9.81
N GLU A 154 -6.53 7.54 10.59
CA GLU A 154 -6.67 6.78 11.83
C GLU A 154 -7.33 5.41 11.63
N GLN A 155 -8.12 5.24 10.57
CA GLN A 155 -8.85 4.01 10.25
C GLN A 155 -8.71 3.68 8.76
N PRO A 156 -8.57 2.39 8.38
CA PRO A 156 -8.55 2.00 6.97
C PRO A 156 -9.81 2.45 6.23
N LEU A 157 -9.65 2.76 4.95
CA LEU A 157 -10.74 3.22 4.08
C LEU A 157 -10.89 2.27 2.90
N PRO A 158 -12.12 1.89 2.51
CA PRO A 158 -12.37 1.22 1.23
C PRO A 158 -12.08 2.15 0.05
N SER A 159 -11.84 1.56 -1.13
CA SER A 159 -11.55 2.31 -2.37
C SER A 159 -12.59 3.38 -2.70
N SER A 160 -13.87 3.13 -2.42
CA SER A 160 -14.98 4.09 -2.61
C SER A 160 -14.84 5.35 -1.77
N ASP A 161 -14.32 5.25 -0.55
CA ASP A 161 -14.21 6.39 0.36
C ASP A 161 -13.03 7.28 -0.01
N PHE A 162 -12.01 6.75 -0.68
CA PHE A 162 -10.93 7.55 -1.24
C PHE A 162 -11.38 8.54 -2.32
N LEU A 163 -12.55 8.38 -2.92
CA LEU A 163 -13.11 9.35 -3.88
C LEU A 163 -13.41 10.71 -3.24
N ARG A 164 -13.59 10.75 -1.92
CA ARG A 164 -13.93 11.95 -1.13
C ARG A 164 -12.86 12.30 -0.09
N TYR A 165 -11.72 11.60 -0.10
CA TYR A 165 -10.66 11.80 0.88
C TYR A 165 -9.63 12.82 0.38
N GLY A 166 -9.22 13.73 1.26
CA GLY A 166 -8.20 14.74 0.97
C GLY A 166 -8.65 15.84 0.02
N GLU A 167 -7.70 16.66 -0.40
CA GLU A 167 -7.94 17.74 -1.36
C GLU A 167 -7.89 17.24 -2.80
N ARG A 168 -8.71 17.84 -3.66
CA ARG A 168 -8.68 17.54 -5.11
C ARG A 168 -7.42 18.10 -5.75
N GLY A 169 -6.81 17.30 -6.62
CA GLY A 169 -5.65 17.71 -7.43
C GLY A 169 -4.40 16.90 -7.11
N ARG A 170 -3.29 17.30 -7.73
CA ARG A 170 -2.00 16.63 -7.55
C ARG A 170 -1.27 17.23 -6.37
N GLY A 171 -1.02 16.42 -5.34
CA GLY A 171 -0.15 16.80 -4.24
C GLY A 171 1.32 16.77 -4.64
N ARG A 172 2.15 17.57 -3.96
CA ARG A 172 3.60 17.62 -4.21
C ARG A 172 4.30 16.30 -3.88
N TRP A 173 3.88 15.64 -2.81
CA TRP A 173 4.53 14.45 -2.27
C TRP A 173 3.67 13.20 -2.25
N PHE A 174 2.36 13.35 -2.03
CA PHE A 174 1.41 12.25 -1.97
C PHE A 174 0.23 12.61 -2.86
N THR A 175 -0.16 11.75 -3.79
CA THR A 175 -1.39 11.91 -4.58
C THR A 175 -2.11 10.57 -4.62
N ILE A 176 -3.37 10.54 -4.22
CA ILE A 176 -4.22 9.35 -4.30
C ILE A 176 -4.99 9.42 -5.61
N TYR A 177 -5.05 8.30 -6.31
CA TYR A 177 -5.87 8.12 -7.49
C TYR A 177 -6.87 7.02 -7.19
N SER A 178 -8.15 7.37 -7.15
CA SER A 178 -9.23 6.44 -6.85
C SER A 178 -10.27 6.42 -7.96
N ARG A 179 -10.84 5.24 -8.19
CA ARG A 179 -12.03 4.99 -9.00
C ARG A 179 -12.85 3.89 -8.31
N HIS A 180 -14.09 3.67 -8.76
CA HIS A 180 -14.88 2.54 -8.28
C HIS A 180 -14.11 1.22 -8.46
N GLY A 181 -13.87 0.52 -7.35
CA GLY A 181 -13.21 -0.78 -7.32
C GLY A 181 -11.67 -0.75 -7.37
N HIS A 182 -11.01 0.40 -7.40
CA HIS A 182 -9.55 0.45 -7.40
C HIS A 182 -8.98 1.78 -6.89
N VAL A 183 -7.90 1.70 -6.11
CA VAL A 183 -7.14 2.86 -5.64
C VAL A 183 -5.64 2.58 -5.68
N PHE A 184 -4.87 3.60 -6.04
CA PHE A 184 -3.41 3.60 -5.99
C PHE A 184 -2.91 4.97 -5.54
N ALA A 185 -1.62 5.09 -5.20
CA ALA A 185 -1.02 6.37 -4.81
C ALA A 185 0.28 6.67 -5.55
N MET A 186 0.65 7.94 -5.61
CA MET A 186 1.98 8.41 -5.99
C MET A 186 2.63 9.01 -4.76
N ILE A 187 3.77 8.45 -4.33
CA ILE A 187 4.50 8.86 -3.13
C ILE A 187 5.92 9.24 -3.52
N ALA A 188 6.25 10.53 -3.40
CA ALA A 188 7.52 11.13 -3.78
C ALA A 188 7.99 10.72 -5.20
N GLY A 189 7.04 10.55 -6.13
CA GLY A 189 7.30 10.19 -7.51
C GLY A 189 7.36 8.69 -7.82
N LEU A 190 7.15 7.82 -6.84
CA LEU A 190 6.97 6.37 -7.05
C LEU A 190 5.48 6.00 -6.99
N ARG A 191 5.05 5.08 -7.85
CA ARG A 191 3.68 4.54 -7.84
C ARG A 191 3.54 3.45 -6.78
N LEU A 192 2.54 3.53 -5.93
CA LEU A 192 2.12 2.47 -5.00
C LEU A 192 0.84 1.86 -5.57
N ASP A 193 0.95 0.70 -6.21
CA ASP A 193 -0.16 -0.01 -6.84
C ASP A 193 -0.04 -1.51 -6.60
N THR A 194 -1.19 -2.18 -6.54
CA THR A 194 -1.35 -3.61 -6.27
C THR A 194 -2.12 -4.33 -7.40
N THR A 195 -2.47 -3.64 -8.48
CA THR A 195 -3.25 -4.19 -9.61
C THR A 195 -2.47 -5.20 -10.44
N ASP A 196 -1.14 -5.12 -10.46
CA ASP A 196 -0.27 -5.97 -11.27
C ASP A 196 0.03 -7.33 -10.60
N LEU A 197 -0.85 -7.80 -9.70
CA LEU A 197 -0.75 -9.03 -8.90
C LEU A 197 -1.82 -10.05 -9.29
#